data_AF-A0A914V069-F1
#
_entry.id   AF-A0A914V069-F1
#
_cell.length_a   1.000
_cell.length_b   1.000
_cell.length_c   1.000
_cell.angle_alpha   90.00
_cell.angle_beta   90.00
_cell.angle_gamma   90.00
#
_symmetry.space_group_name_H-M   'P 1'
#
loop_
_entity.id
_entity.type
_entity.pdbx_description
1 polymer ?
#
loop_
_entity_poly.entity_id
_entity_poly.type
_entity_poly.pdbx_seq_one_letter_code
_entity_poly.pdbx_strand_id
1 'polypeptide(L)'
;MTRPDESYMVSSDQEKLLDEALQTVKNEAFQMKRCLDKQRLMDGLKHASQMLGELRSSTLTPKYYYRLYIDVTNELQHLELYLVEEFQKGRKVADLYELVQYAGNIIPRLYLLVTVGMVYVKSGEANRRDILKDLVEMCRGVQHPLRGLFLRNYLLQCTRSLLPDTLDQTDADGTVRDAIDFVMLNFGEMNKLWVRMQHQGPSREREKREKERMELRILVGTNLVRLSQLENLDIETYRKVVLPGILEQAISCKDAISQEYLME
;
A
#
# COMPACT_ATOMS: atom_id res chain seq x y z
N MET A 1 10.30 -39.37 -14.90
CA MET A 1 10.71 -39.04 -13.52
C MET A 1 10.83 -37.53 -13.40
N THR A 2 9.72 -36.88 -13.08
CA THR A 2 9.63 -35.45 -12.78
C THR A 2 10.18 -35.21 -11.39
N ARG A 3 11.23 -34.38 -11.25
CA ARG A 3 11.91 -34.04 -9.98
C ARG A 3 10.89 -33.48 -8.97
N PRO A 4 10.49 -34.23 -7.93
CA PRO A 4 9.65 -33.70 -6.86
C PRO A 4 10.48 -32.83 -5.90
N ASP A 5 11.79 -33.08 -5.78
CA ASP A 5 12.66 -32.49 -4.74
C ASP A 5 12.94 -30.98 -4.90
N GLU A 6 13.01 -30.44 -6.11
CA GLU A 6 13.35 -29.02 -6.31
C GLU A 6 12.24 -28.08 -5.81
N SER A 7 10.96 -28.46 -5.97
CA SER A 7 9.84 -27.63 -5.50
C SER A 7 9.72 -27.61 -3.97
N TYR A 8 9.99 -28.75 -3.31
CA TYR A 8 9.96 -28.83 -1.85
C TYR A 8 11.15 -28.08 -1.22
N MET A 9 12.34 -28.14 -1.83
CA MET A 9 13.51 -27.41 -1.33
C MET A 9 13.34 -25.89 -1.46
N VAL A 10 12.81 -25.41 -2.60
CA VAL A 10 12.50 -23.97 -2.77
C VAL A 10 11.45 -23.50 -1.77
N SER A 11 10.45 -24.32 -1.45
CA SER A 11 9.45 -23.99 -0.41
C SER A 11 10.06 -23.91 0.99
N SER A 12 10.93 -24.86 1.35
CA SER A 12 11.58 -24.89 2.66
C SER A 12 12.53 -23.71 2.87
N ASP A 13 13.27 -23.31 1.84
CA ASP A 13 14.17 -22.16 1.94
C ASP A 13 13.40 -20.83 2.01
N GLN A 14 12.28 -20.71 1.30
CA GLN A 14 11.39 -19.56 1.43
C GLN A 14 10.75 -19.46 2.82
N GLU A 15 10.38 -20.58 3.42
CA GLU A 15 9.87 -20.62 4.80
C GLU A 15 10.91 -20.15 5.80
N LYS A 16 12.16 -20.60 5.71
CA LYS A 16 13.25 -20.14 6.58
C LYS A 16 13.49 -18.63 6.44
N LEU A 17 13.57 -18.12 5.20
CA LEU A 17 13.74 -16.69 4.94
C LEU A 17 12.57 -15.87 5.52
N LEU A 18 11.34 -16.39 5.39
CA LEU A 18 10.18 -15.74 5.98
C LEU A 18 10.27 -15.75 7.51
N ASP A 19 10.60 -16.88 8.13
CA ASP A 19 10.65 -17.01 9.59
C ASP A 19 11.72 -16.10 10.20
N GLU A 20 12.88 -15.95 9.56
CA GLU A 20 13.92 -14.99 9.96
C GLU A 20 13.43 -13.53 9.89
N ALA A 21 12.75 -13.16 8.80
CA ALA A 21 12.15 -11.83 8.66
C ALA A 21 11.05 -11.60 9.70
N LEU A 22 10.17 -12.58 9.93
CA LEU A 22 9.09 -12.51 10.92
C LEU A 22 9.63 -12.43 12.35
N GLN A 23 10.73 -13.12 12.66
CA GLN A 23 11.37 -13.01 13.97
C GLN A 23 11.91 -11.59 14.20
N THR A 24 12.52 -10.99 13.19
CA THR A 24 12.98 -9.59 13.24
C THR A 24 11.79 -8.65 13.42
N VAL A 25 10.72 -8.82 12.64
CA VAL A 25 9.48 -8.03 12.77
C VAL A 25 8.92 -8.11 14.20
N LYS A 26 8.81 -9.31 14.77
CA LYS A 26 8.30 -9.50 16.15
C LYS A 26 9.18 -8.81 17.19
N ASN A 27 10.50 -8.94 17.05
CA ASN A 27 11.45 -8.32 17.97
C ASN A 27 11.36 -6.79 17.93
N GLU A 28 11.37 -6.21 16.73
CA GLU A 28 11.29 -4.76 16.53
C GLU A 28 9.90 -4.21 16.91
N ALA A 29 8.82 -4.91 16.61
CA ALA A 29 7.47 -4.53 17.01
C ALA A 29 7.30 -4.54 18.54
N PHE A 30 7.90 -5.50 19.23
CA PHE A 30 7.90 -5.54 20.69
C PHE A 30 8.63 -4.33 21.29
N GLN A 31 9.81 -3.99 20.77
CA GLN A 31 10.55 -2.80 21.24
C GLN A 31 9.82 -1.51 20.88
N MET A 32 9.21 -1.43 19.69
CA MET A 32 8.36 -0.32 19.30
C MET A 32 7.25 -0.09 20.34
N LYS A 33 6.42 -1.09 20.63
CA LYS A 33 5.33 -0.99 21.63
C LYS A 33 5.87 -0.54 23.00
N ARG A 34 6.97 -1.14 23.45
CA ARG A 34 7.61 -0.78 24.72
C ARG A 34 8.12 0.67 24.76
N CYS A 35 8.61 1.21 23.64
CA CYS A 35 9.00 2.62 23.54
C CYS A 35 7.79 3.55 23.53
N LEU A 36 6.70 3.16 22.86
CA LEU A 36 5.44 3.91 22.86
C LEU A 36 4.83 3.99 24.27
N ASP A 37 4.84 2.90 25.03
CA ASP A 37 4.39 2.87 26.44
C ASP A 37 5.18 3.85 27.33
N LYS A 38 6.49 4.00 27.03
CA LYS A 38 7.39 4.93 27.71
C LYS A 38 7.34 6.36 27.17
N GLN A 39 6.42 6.66 26.25
CA GLN A 39 6.28 7.97 25.58
C GLN A 39 7.53 8.41 24.81
N ARG A 40 8.34 7.46 24.32
CA ARG A 40 9.52 7.72 23.49
C ARG A 40 9.17 7.49 22.02
N LEU A 41 8.42 8.42 21.43
CA LEU A 41 7.91 8.27 20.06
C LEU A 41 9.04 8.09 19.03
N MET A 42 10.10 8.90 19.08
CA MET A 42 11.19 8.83 18.10
C MET A 42 11.93 7.49 18.12
N ASP A 43 12.14 6.93 19.31
CA ASP A 43 12.70 5.58 19.45
C ASP A 43 11.74 4.52 18.91
N GLY A 44 10.43 4.69 19.17
CA GLY A 44 9.38 3.85 18.60
C GLY A 44 9.36 3.87 17.06
N LEU A 45 9.45 5.05 16.45
CA LEU A 45 9.52 5.22 14.98
C LEU A 45 10.80 4.61 14.39
N LYS A 46 11.92 4.65 15.12
CA LYS A 46 13.15 3.99 14.70
C LYS A 46 12.97 2.47 14.62
N HIS A 47 12.38 1.86 15.64
CA HIS A 47 12.04 0.43 15.63
C HIS A 47 11.01 0.09 14.54
N ALA A 48 10.00 0.94 14.35
CA ALA A 48 9.03 0.79 13.25
C ALA A 48 9.73 0.85 11.88
N SER A 49 10.68 1.76 11.68
CA SER A 49 11.46 1.85 10.45
C SER A 49 12.37 0.65 10.24
N GLN A 50 12.90 0.04 11.30
CA GLN A 50 13.71 -1.18 11.23
C GLN A 50 12.84 -2.39 10.85
N MET A 51 11.68 -2.55 11.49
CA MET A 51 10.65 -3.54 11.15
C MET A 51 10.24 -3.43 9.67
N LEU A 52 9.94 -2.21 9.19
CA LEU A 52 9.60 -1.95 7.80
C LEU A 52 10.77 -2.21 6.82
N GLY A 53 11.99 -2.30 7.34
CA GLY A 53 13.17 -2.67 6.58
C GLY A 53 13.03 -4.05 5.93
N GLU A 54 12.31 -4.98 6.55
CA GLU A 54 12.10 -6.34 6.05
C GLU A 54 11.27 -6.38 4.75
N LEU A 55 10.36 -5.41 4.56
CA LEU A 55 9.59 -5.26 3.31
C LEU A 55 10.47 -4.84 2.11
N ARG A 56 11.75 -4.53 2.35
CA ARG A 56 12.72 -4.31 1.28
C ARG A 56 13.27 -5.61 0.69
N SER A 57 12.88 -6.78 1.19
CA SER A 57 13.33 -8.03 0.59
C SER A 57 12.87 -8.14 -0.88
N SER A 58 13.72 -8.72 -1.74
CA SER A 58 13.39 -9.13 -3.12
C SER A 58 13.40 -10.65 -3.27
N THR A 59 13.75 -11.39 -2.21
CA THR A 59 14.00 -12.84 -2.27
C THR A 59 12.74 -13.66 -2.03
N LEU A 60 11.74 -13.06 -1.37
CA LEU A 60 10.47 -13.71 -1.07
C LEU A 60 9.57 -13.73 -2.31
N THR A 61 8.96 -14.88 -2.58
CA THR A 61 7.90 -14.95 -3.60
C THR A 61 6.64 -14.21 -3.13
N PRO A 62 5.71 -13.84 -4.03
CA PRO A 62 4.54 -13.04 -3.69
C PRO A 62 3.70 -13.57 -2.53
N LYS A 63 3.53 -14.90 -2.44
CA LYS A 63 2.80 -15.55 -1.34
C LYS A 63 3.45 -15.32 0.02
N TYR A 64 4.77 -15.50 0.13
CA TYR A 64 5.48 -15.28 1.41
C TYR A 64 5.60 -13.79 1.74
N TYR A 65 5.80 -12.95 0.72
CA TYR A 65 5.79 -11.49 0.88
C TYR A 65 4.43 -11.00 1.39
N TYR A 66 3.31 -11.55 0.89
CA TYR A 66 1.96 -11.25 1.38
C TYR A 66 1.81 -11.57 2.88
N ARG A 67 2.35 -12.70 3.33
CA ARG A 67 2.32 -13.08 4.75
C ARG A 67 3.14 -12.11 5.63
N LEU A 68 4.36 -11.78 5.21
CA LEU A 68 5.18 -10.76 5.88
C LEU A 68 4.46 -9.41 5.93
N TYR A 69 3.85 -9.02 4.81
CA TYR A 69 3.09 -7.76 4.70
C TYR A 69 1.93 -7.70 5.69
N ILE A 70 1.15 -8.77 5.86
CA ILE A 70 0.05 -8.79 6.84
C ILE A 70 0.58 -8.55 8.25
N ASP A 71 1.63 -9.28 8.66
CA ASP A 71 2.16 -9.16 10.02
C ASP A 71 2.71 -7.75 10.28
N VAL A 72 3.48 -7.19 9.32
CA VAL A 72 4.00 -5.82 9.44
C VAL A 72 2.88 -4.78 9.48
N THR A 73 1.85 -4.90 8.64
CA THR A 73 0.75 -3.92 8.61
C THR A 73 -0.15 -4.00 9.83
N ASN A 74 -0.33 -5.18 10.42
CA ASN A 74 -0.98 -5.32 11.73
C ASN A 74 -0.20 -4.60 12.83
N GLU A 75 1.13 -4.69 12.82
CA GLU A 75 1.97 -3.98 13.78
C GLU A 75 1.93 -2.45 13.57
N LEU A 76 1.86 -1.97 12.32
CA LEU A 76 1.64 -0.55 12.04
C LEU A 76 0.29 -0.02 12.51
N GLN A 77 -0.76 -0.83 12.53
CA GLN A 77 -2.06 -0.41 13.07
C GLN A 77 -1.96 -0.06 14.56
N HIS A 78 -1.13 -0.76 15.33
CA HIS A 78 -0.87 -0.38 16.73
C HIS A 78 -0.20 0.99 16.84
N LEU A 79 0.76 1.29 15.95
CA LEU A 79 1.39 2.60 15.88
C LEU A 79 0.39 3.69 15.48
N GLU A 80 -0.47 3.42 14.49
CA GLU A 80 -1.53 4.33 14.06
C GLU A 80 -2.48 4.67 15.21
N LEU A 81 -3.01 3.65 15.91
CA LEU A 81 -3.93 3.83 17.02
C LEU A 81 -3.30 4.66 18.15
N TYR A 82 -2.05 4.35 18.51
CA TYR A 82 -1.29 5.14 19.48
C TYR A 82 -1.20 6.61 19.07
N LEU A 83 -0.83 6.88 17.81
CA LEU A 83 -0.70 8.25 17.32
C LEU A 83 -2.04 8.99 17.33
N VAL A 84 -3.14 8.36 16.91
CA VAL A 84 -4.47 8.96 16.97
C VAL A 84 -4.84 9.34 18.42
N GLU A 85 -4.61 8.44 19.38
CA GLU A 85 -4.89 8.72 20.79
C GLU A 85 -4.03 9.87 21.35
N GLU A 86 -2.75 9.94 20.99
CA GLU A 86 -1.86 10.99 21.46
C GLU A 86 -2.27 12.37 20.92
N PHE A 87 -2.68 12.43 19.65
CA PHE A 87 -3.21 13.66 19.06
C PHE A 87 -4.54 14.08 19.71
N GLN A 88 -5.44 13.12 20.00
CA GLN A 88 -6.70 13.40 20.71
C GLN A 88 -6.47 13.89 22.15
N LYS A 89 -5.43 13.41 22.82
CA LYS A 89 -5.00 13.89 24.16
C LYS A 89 -4.33 15.28 24.10
N GLY A 90 -4.20 15.88 22.93
CA GLY A 90 -3.57 17.20 22.71
C GLY A 90 -2.03 17.17 22.72
N ARG A 91 -1.41 15.98 22.76
CA ARG A 91 0.05 15.80 22.72
C ARG A 91 0.53 15.73 21.27
N LYS A 92 0.39 16.85 20.57
CA LYS A 92 0.81 16.98 19.17
C LYS A 92 2.34 16.97 19.09
N VAL A 93 2.88 16.10 18.26
CA VAL A 93 4.30 16.17 17.89
C VAL A 93 4.41 17.07 16.67
N ALA A 94 5.05 18.22 16.85
CA ALA A 94 5.30 19.16 15.76
C ALA A 94 6.08 18.47 14.62
N ASP A 95 5.69 18.78 13.39
CA ASP A 95 6.38 18.35 12.17
C ASP A 95 6.56 16.83 12.03
N LEU A 96 5.70 16.01 12.67
CA LEU A 96 5.79 14.56 12.57
C LEU A 96 5.72 14.06 11.12
N TYR A 97 4.91 14.71 10.27
CA TYR A 97 4.83 14.43 8.84
C TYR A 97 6.16 14.65 8.09
N GLU A 98 6.96 15.62 8.52
CA GLU A 98 8.31 15.86 7.99
C GLU A 98 9.32 14.89 8.62
N LEU A 99 9.22 14.66 9.93
CA LEU A 99 10.17 13.83 10.68
C LEU A 99 10.27 12.39 10.14
N VAL A 100 9.15 11.80 9.75
CA VAL A 100 9.15 10.44 9.15
C VAL A 100 9.82 10.40 7.78
N GLN A 101 9.94 11.54 7.08
CA GLN A 101 10.60 11.62 5.77
C GLN A 101 12.13 11.53 5.87
N TYR A 102 12.71 11.77 7.05
CA TYR A 102 14.16 11.59 7.28
C TYR A 102 14.59 10.12 7.26
N ALA A 103 13.66 9.15 7.23
CA ALA A 103 13.99 7.75 7.06
C ALA A 103 14.76 7.54 5.74
N GLY A 104 16.01 7.04 5.82
CA GLY A 104 16.90 6.95 4.65
C GLY A 104 16.38 6.03 3.54
N ASN A 105 15.67 4.95 3.89
CA ASN A 105 15.12 3.99 2.94
C ASN A 105 13.69 4.35 2.53
N ILE A 106 13.40 4.33 1.22
CA ILE A 106 12.12 4.75 0.66
C ILE A 106 10.92 3.90 1.13
N ILE A 107 11.09 2.59 1.32
CA ILE A 107 9.99 1.70 1.75
C ILE A 107 9.54 2.06 3.18
N PRO A 108 10.41 2.00 4.22
CA PRO A 108 10.05 2.47 5.54
C PRO A 108 9.49 3.90 5.56
N ARG A 109 10.11 4.80 4.79
CA ARG A 109 9.68 6.19 4.69
C ARG A 109 8.22 6.30 4.26
N LEU A 110 7.85 5.66 3.15
CA LEU A 110 6.50 5.81 2.59
C LEU A 110 5.44 5.10 3.43
N TYR A 111 5.74 3.95 4.03
CA TYR A 111 4.80 3.31 4.96
C TYR A 111 4.53 4.20 6.18
N LEU A 112 5.58 4.74 6.81
CA LEU A 112 5.41 5.69 7.93
C LEU A 112 4.71 6.97 7.51
N LEU A 113 5.04 7.51 6.32
CA LEU A 113 4.40 8.71 5.77
C LEU A 113 2.90 8.49 5.53
N VAL A 114 2.51 7.33 5.01
CA VAL A 114 1.09 6.96 4.86
C VAL A 114 0.42 6.85 6.23
N THR A 115 1.03 6.14 7.20
CA THR A 115 0.46 6.01 8.55
C THR A 115 0.25 7.38 9.20
N VAL A 116 1.28 8.24 9.22
CA VAL A 116 1.22 9.58 9.82
C VAL A 116 0.27 10.49 9.05
N GLY A 117 0.27 10.44 7.71
CA GLY A 117 -0.65 11.21 6.89
C GLY A 117 -2.11 10.93 7.23
N MET A 118 -2.46 9.66 7.47
CA MET A 118 -3.82 9.31 7.87
C MET A 118 -4.18 9.75 9.28
N VAL A 119 -3.22 9.76 10.20
CA VAL A 119 -3.41 10.37 11.53
C VAL A 119 -3.69 11.86 11.39
N TYR A 120 -2.92 12.58 10.57
CA TYR A 120 -3.09 14.03 10.36
C TYR A 120 -4.47 14.38 9.81
N VAL A 121 -4.95 13.61 8.83
CA VAL A 121 -6.30 13.76 8.29
C VAL A 121 -7.36 13.47 9.35
N LYS A 122 -7.22 12.38 10.12
CA LYS A 122 -8.16 12.02 11.20
C LYS A 122 -8.20 13.06 12.33
N SER A 123 -7.07 13.68 12.63
CA SER A 123 -6.96 14.69 13.68
C SER A 123 -7.33 16.10 13.22
N GLY A 124 -7.58 16.32 11.92
CA GLY A 124 -7.92 17.62 11.36
C GLY A 124 -6.76 18.62 11.35
N GLU A 125 -5.51 18.15 11.43
CA GLU A 125 -4.31 19.00 11.43
C GLU A 125 -3.90 19.43 10.01
N ALA A 126 -4.35 18.71 8.99
CA ALA A 126 -4.01 18.97 7.60
C ALA A 126 -5.23 18.77 6.70
N ASN A 127 -5.20 19.45 5.56
CA ASN A 127 -6.21 19.29 4.51
C ASN A 127 -6.12 17.89 3.91
N ARG A 128 -7.24 17.16 3.95
CA ARG A 128 -7.36 15.80 3.43
C ARG A 128 -7.01 15.70 1.95
N ARG A 129 -7.48 16.63 1.12
CA ARG A 129 -7.21 16.64 -0.32
C ARG A 129 -5.71 16.72 -0.59
N ASP A 130 -5.02 17.62 0.10
CA ASP A 130 -3.60 17.87 -0.14
C ASP A 130 -2.74 16.68 0.33
N ILE A 131 -3.07 16.09 1.49
CA ILE A 131 -2.40 14.87 1.98
C ILE A 131 -2.65 13.68 1.06
N LEU A 132 -3.89 13.43 0.63
CA LEU A 132 -4.18 12.31 -0.27
C LEU A 132 -3.44 12.44 -1.61
N LYS A 133 -3.41 13.66 -2.16
CA LYS A 133 -2.70 13.96 -3.41
C LYS A 133 -1.19 13.79 -3.25
N ASP A 134 -0.61 14.28 -2.15
CA ASP A 134 0.82 14.10 -1.89
C ASP A 134 1.18 12.62 -1.74
N LEU A 135 0.44 11.85 -0.93
CA LEU A 135 0.72 10.44 -0.69
C LEU A 135 0.68 9.59 -1.96
N VAL A 136 -0.31 9.78 -2.84
CA VAL A 136 -0.40 9.02 -4.11
C VAL A 136 0.72 9.38 -5.08
N GLU A 137 1.16 10.65 -5.10
CA GLU A 137 2.28 11.14 -5.90
C GLU A 137 3.62 10.62 -5.36
N MET A 138 3.84 10.68 -4.04
CA MET A 138 5.05 10.17 -3.37
C MET A 138 5.20 8.65 -3.54
N CYS A 139 4.09 7.91 -3.62
CA CYS A 139 4.10 6.48 -3.93
C CYS A 139 4.64 6.14 -5.34
N ARG A 140 4.75 7.11 -6.26
CA ARG A 140 5.45 6.91 -7.55
C ARG A 140 6.95 6.64 -7.38
N GLY A 141 7.53 6.95 -6.23
CA GLY A 141 8.94 6.65 -5.95
C GLY A 141 9.26 5.15 -5.92
N VAL A 142 8.27 4.27 -5.74
CA VAL A 142 8.48 2.81 -5.68
C VAL A 142 8.05 2.14 -6.99
N GLN A 143 9.02 1.94 -7.88
CA GLN A 143 8.79 1.33 -9.20
C GLN A 143 8.97 -0.20 -9.23
N HIS A 144 9.38 -0.82 -8.12
CA HIS A 144 9.47 -2.27 -8.02
C HIS A 144 8.05 -2.87 -7.96
N PRO A 145 7.64 -3.75 -8.90
CA PRO A 145 6.26 -4.24 -9.00
C PRO A 145 5.66 -4.80 -7.73
N LEU A 146 6.32 -5.78 -7.10
CA LEU A 146 5.80 -6.42 -5.89
C LEU A 146 5.63 -5.41 -4.75
N ARG A 147 6.73 -4.75 -4.34
CA ARG A 147 6.71 -3.74 -3.25
C ARG A 147 5.76 -2.58 -3.52
N GLY A 148 5.72 -2.09 -4.76
CA GLY A 148 4.86 -0.99 -5.17
C GLY A 148 3.37 -1.36 -5.11
N LEU A 149 3.00 -2.57 -5.55
CA LEU A 149 1.63 -3.08 -5.42
C LEU A 149 1.20 -3.14 -3.95
N PHE A 150 2.05 -3.68 -3.08
CA PHE A 150 1.75 -3.79 -1.65
C PHE A 150 1.70 -2.44 -0.93
N LEU A 151 2.59 -1.51 -1.27
CA LEU A 151 2.55 -0.15 -0.72
C LEU A 151 1.27 0.59 -1.15
N ARG A 152 0.91 0.49 -2.44
CA ARG A 152 -0.30 1.13 -2.96
C ARG A 152 -1.58 0.48 -2.42
N ASN A 153 -1.56 -0.82 -2.18
CA ASN A 153 -2.65 -1.51 -1.49
C ASN A 153 -2.77 -1.05 -0.04
N TYR A 154 -1.65 -0.88 0.67
CA TYR A 154 -1.64 -0.33 2.03
C TYR A 154 -2.23 1.09 2.07
N LEU A 155 -1.82 1.96 1.14
CA LEU A 155 -2.39 3.30 0.97
C LEU A 155 -3.92 3.23 0.80
N LEU A 156 -4.42 2.40 -0.12
CA LEU A 156 -5.85 2.26 -0.39
C LEU A 156 -6.64 1.66 0.79
N GLN A 157 -6.00 0.84 1.62
CA GLN A 157 -6.59 0.28 2.84
C GLN A 157 -6.71 1.36 3.92
N CYS A 158 -5.65 2.13 4.15
CA CYS A 158 -5.62 3.18 5.17
C CYS A 158 -6.53 4.36 4.83
N THR A 159 -6.73 4.69 3.55
CA THR A 159 -7.61 5.79 3.13
C THR A 159 -9.09 5.42 3.10
N ARG A 160 -9.46 4.16 3.34
CA ARG A 160 -10.85 3.64 3.21
C ARG A 160 -11.91 4.54 3.83
N SER A 161 -11.73 4.92 5.09
CA SER A 161 -12.71 5.69 5.86
C SER A 161 -12.52 7.20 5.72
N LEU A 162 -11.56 7.63 4.91
CA LEU A 162 -11.09 9.01 4.84
C LEU A 162 -11.27 9.63 3.46
N LEU A 163 -11.67 8.85 2.45
CA LEU A 163 -11.95 9.41 1.13
C LEU A 163 -13.07 10.46 1.23
N PRO A 164 -12.90 11.65 0.64
CA PRO A 164 -13.97 12.61 0.55
C PRO A 164 -15.12 12.04 -0.28
N ASP A 165 -16.33 12.15 0.24
CA ASP A 165 -17.56 11.68 -0.42
C ASP A 165 -18.64 12.77 -0.36
N THR A 166 -18.23 14.03 -0.49
CA THR A 166 -19.14 15.18 -0.52
C THR A 166 -19.22 15.76 -1.93
N LEU A 167 -20.42 16.22 -2.31
CA LEU A 167 -20.67 16.92 -3.58
C LEU A 167 -20.37 18.42 -3.50
N ASP A 168 -20.27 18.97 -2.29
CA ASP A 168 -20.12 20.39 -2.05
C ASP A 168 -18.70 20.88 -2.39
N GLN A 169 -18.59 21.63 -3.48
CA GLN A 169 -17.33 22.22 -3.95
C GLN A 169 -16.80 23.34 -3.05
N THR A 170 -17.59 23.80 -2.09
CA THR A 170 -17.19 24.77 -1.07
C THR A 170 -16.42 24.15 0.08
N ASP A 171 -16.44 22.81 0.20
CA ASP A 171 -15.67 22.12 1.22
C ASP A 171 -14.18 22.15 0.85
N ALA A 172 -13.40 22.84 1.68
CA ALA A 172 -11.97 22.95 1.46
C ALA A 172 -11.28 21.58 1.61
N ASP A 173 -11.90 20.61 2.28
CA ASP A 173 -11.34 19.29 2.62
C ASP A 173 -11.44 18.25 1.48
N GLY A 174 -11.95 18.66 0.31
CA GLY A 174 -12.00 17.84 -0.91
C GLY A 174 -13.37 17.25 -1.20
N THR A 175 -13.55 16.81 -2.45
CA THR A 175 -14.82 16.34 -3.01
C THR A 175 -14.75 14.89 -3.47
N VAL A 176 -15.90 14.29 -3.80
CA VAL A 176 -15.96 12.95 -4.41
C VAL A 176 -15.10 12.84 -5.67
N ARG A 177 -14.90 13.95 -6.42
CA ARG A 177 -14.03 13.97 -7.60
C ARG A 177 -12.56 13.79 -7.23
N ASP A 178 -12.10 14.41 -6.14
CA ASP A 178 -10.74 14.22 -5.66
C ASP A 178 -10.51 12.76 -5.22
N ALA A 179 -11.52 12.11 -4.61
CA ALA A 179 -11.48 10.69 -4.29
C ALA A 179 -11.41 9.81 -5.55
N ILE A 180 -12.21 10.11 -6.57
CA ILE A 180 -12.18 9.41 -7.86
C ILE A 180 -10.79 9.54 -8.51
N ASP A 181 -10.27 10.76 -8.61
CA ASP A 181 -8.95 11.02 -9.22
C ASP A 181 -7.84 10.30 -8.45
N PHE A 182 -7.89 10.32 -7.12
CA PHE A 182 -6.96 9.59 -6.25
C PHE A 182 -6.98 8.07 -6.53
N VAL A 183 -8.17 7.46 -6.53
CA VAL A 183 -8.29 6.00 -6.74
C VAL A 183 -7.93 5.62 -8.17
N MET A 184 -8.34 6.43 -9.16
CA MET A 184 -8.01 6.21 -10.58
C MET A 184 -6.52 6.32 -10.85
N LEU A 185 -5.84 7.31 -10.26
CA LEU A 185 -4.39 7.43 -10.35
C LEU A 185 -3.69 6.22 -9.71
N ASN A 186 -4.14 5.80 -8.53
CA ASN A 186 -3.59 4.63 -7.85
C ASN A 186 -3.80 3.35 -8.68
N PHE A 187 -5.00 3.17 -9.23
CA PHE A 187 -5.36 2.06 -10.11
C PHE A 187 -4.45 1.99 -11.35
N GLY A 188 -4.27 3.11 -12.06
CA GLY A 188 -3.42 3.14 -13.25
C GLY A 188 -1.97 2.75 -12.94
N GLU A 189 -1.41 3.27 -11.85
CA GLU A 189 -0.05 2.90 -11.42
C GLU A 189 0.06 1.45 -10.94
N MET A 190 -0.94 0.93 -10.22
CA MET A 190 -0.98 -0.49 -9.82
C MET A 190 -1.08 -1.40 -11.04
N ASN A 191 -1.92 -1.08 -12.02
CA ASN A 191 -2.04 -1.86 -13.24
C ASN A 191 -0.71 -1.88 -14.03
N LYS A 192 -0.03 -0.72 -14.16
CA LYS A 192 1.30 -0.64 -14.78
C LYS A 192 2.33 -1.51 -14.06
N LEU A 193 2.37 -1.48 -12.73
CA LEU A 193 3.27 -2.32 -11.93
C LEU A 193 2.96 -3.81 -12.13
N TRP A 194 1.68 -4.18 -12.12
CA TRP A 194 1.24 -5.56 -12.30
C TRP A 194 1.57 -6.10 -13.70
N VAL A 195 1.40 -5.31 -14.76
CA VAL A 195 1.79 -5.65 -16.13
C VAL A 195 3.32 -5.72 -16.27
N ARG A 196 4.05 -4.84 -15.56
CA ARG A 196 5.52 -4.86 -15.53
C ARG A 196 6.06 -6.19 -14.99
N MET A 197 5.35 -6.85 -14.07
CA MET A 197 5.74 -8.18 -13.56
C MET A 197 5.92 -9.20 -14.67
N GLN A 198 5.16 -9.11 -15.78
CA GLN A 198 5.28 -10.05 -16.90
C GLN A 198 6.70 -10.08 -17.49
N HIS A 199 7.36 -8.93 -17.49
CA HIS A 199 8.64 -8.68 -18.14
C HIS A 199 9.83 -8.75 -17.18
N GLN A 200 9.60 -9.05 -15.89
CA GLN A 200 10.68 -9.18 -14.92
C GLN A 200 11.31 -10.57 -14.94
N GLY A 201 12.64 -10.64 -14.99
CA GLY A 201 13.37 -11.90 -14.90
C GLY A 201 13.42 -12.72 -16.20
N PRO A 202 13.98 -13.94 -16.13
CA PRO A 202 14.26 -14.75 -17.32
C PRO A 202 13.01 -15.23 -18.05
N SER A 203 13.04 -15.31 -19.38
CA SER A 203 11.89 -15.76 -20.18
C SER A 203 11.38 -17.16 -19.85
N ARG A 204 12.26 -18.06 -19.37
CA ARG A 204 11.91 -19.43 -18.96
C ARG A 204 10.93 -19.51 -17.78
N GLU A 205 10.86 -18.44 -16.98
CA GLU A 205 10.02 -18.37 -15.76
C GLU A 205 8.66 -17.70 -16.04
N ARG A 206 8.30 -17.51 -17.32
CA ARG A 206 7.06 -16.85 -17.73
C ARG A 206 5.81 -17.46 -17.11
N GLU A 207 5.63 -18.78 -17.18
CA GLU A 207 4.45 -19.46 -16.61
C GLU A 207 4.35 -19.27 -15.09
N LYS A 208 5.48 -19.30 -14.38
CA LYS A 208 5.53 -19.04 -12.94
C LYS A 208 5.07 -17.62 -12.63
N ARG A 209 5.53 -16.63 -13.41
CA ARG A 209 5.10 -15.23 -13.26
C ARG A 209 3.63 -15.03 -13.57
N GLU A 210 3.09 -15.69 -14.58
CA GLU A 210 1.67 -15.59 -14.90
C GLU A 210 0.81 -16.12 -13.74
N LYS A 211 1.20 -17.22 -13.09
CA LYS A 211 0.54 -17.71 -11.85
C LYS A 211 0.65 -16.72 -10.70
N GLU A 212 1.86 -16.22 -10.42
CA GLU A 212 2.10 -15.22 -9.38
C GLU A 212 1.31 -13.92 -9.62
N ARG A 213 1.20 -13.49 -10.88
CA ARG A 213 0.39 -12.32 -11.27
C ARG A 213 -1.10 -12.57 -11.04
N MET A 214 -1.60 -13.75 -11.34
CA MET A 214 -2.99 -14.12 -11.07
C MET A 214 -3.31 -14.10 -9.57
N GLU A 215 -2.37 -14.49 -8.70
CA GLU A 215 -2.56 -14.38 -7.24
C GLU A 215 -2.67 -12.93 -6.77
N LEU A 216 -1.93 -12.00 -7.40
CA LEU A 216 -1.89 -10.58 -7.02
C LEU A 216 -2.99 -9.73 -7.67
N ARG A 217 -3.80 -10.27 -8.59
CA ARG A 217 -4.84 -9.53 -9.32
C ARG A 217 -5.81 -8.79 -8.40
N ILE A 218 -6.13 -9.39 -7.25
CA ILE A 218 -7.04 -8.83 -6.24
C ILE A 218 -6.54 -7.49 -5.71
N LEU A 219 -5.23 -7.28 -5.61
CA LEU A 219 -4.66 -6.01 -5.15
C LEU A 219 -5.02 -4.87 -6.11
N VAL A 220 -5.02 -5.14 -7.42
CA VAL A 220 -5.41 -4.16 -8.44
C VAL A 220 -6.93 -3.96 -8.42
N GLY A 221 -7.70 -5.05 -8.39
CA GLY A 221 -9.17 -5.02 -8.40
C GLY A 221 -9.79 -4.32 -7.19
N THR A 222 -9.09 -4.30 -6.05
CA THR A 222 -9.53 -3.57 -4.84
C THR A 222 -9.74 -2.07 -5.10
N ASN A 223 -9.04 -1.46 -6.07
CA ASN A 223 -9.30 -0.07 -6.47
C ASN A 223 -10.68 0.10 -7.08
N LEU A 224 -11.12 -0.84 -7.92
CA LEU A 224 -12.44 -0.79 -8.56
C LEU A 224 -13.56 -0.98 -7.53
N VAL A 225 -13.35 -1.91 -6.59
CA VAL A 225 -14.25 -2.08 -5.44
C VAL A 225 -14.30 -0.82 -4.58
N ARG A 226 -13.19 -0.08 -4.44
CA ARG A 226 -13.19 1.19 -3.72
C ARG A 226 -14.03 2.25 -4.43
N LEU A 227 -13.92 2.36 -5.76
CA LEU A 227 -14.74 3.29 -6.55
C LEU A 227 -16.23 2.97 -6.40
N SER A 228 -16.61 1.68 -6.42
CA SER A 228 -18.02 1.29 -6.26
C SER A 228 -18.58 1.52 -4.86
N GLN A 229 -17.73 1.81 -3.86
CA GLN A 229 -18.14 2.11 -2.49
C GLN A 229 -18.37 3.61 -2.25
N LEU A 230 -18.06 4.48 -3.22
CA LEU A 230 -18.35 5.91 -3.12
C LEU A 230 -19.86 6.14 -3.30
N GLU A 231 -20.52 6.71 -2.31
CA GLU A 231 -21.98 6.88 -2.31
C GLU A 231 -22.41 7.96 -3.30
N ASN A 232 -21.61 9.04 -3.43
CA ASN A 232 -21.94 10.17 -4.30
C ASN A 232 -21.30 10.08 -5.69
N LEU A 233 -20.95 8.87 -6.13
CA LEU A 233 -20.53 8.60 -7.50
C LEU A 233 -21.77 8.47 -8.40
N ASP A 234 -22.07 9.53 -9.14
CA ASP A 234 -23.22 9.58 -10.05
C ASP A 234 -22.97 8.81 -11.37
N ILE A 235 -24.06 8.41 -12.02
CA ILE A 235 -24.02 7.69 -13.30
C ILE A 235 -23.32 8.52 -14.38
N GLU A 236 -23.45 9.85 -14.33
CA GLU A 236 -22.84 10.74 -15.31
C GLU A 236 -21.32 10.77 -15.18
N THR A 237 -20.77 10.94 -13.98
CA THR A 237 -19.32 10.88 -13.71
C THR A 237 -18.79 9.49 -13.98
N TYR A 238 -19.53 8.43 -13.64
CA TYR A 238 -19.14 7.07 -14.00
C TYR A 238 -18.95 6.93 -15.52
N ARG A 239 -19.97 7.34 -16.30
CA ARG A 239 -19.97 7.19 -17.76
C ARG A 239 -18.93 8.08 -18.45
N LYS A 240 -18.69 9.29 -17.94
CA LYS A 240 -17.82 10.28 -18.60
C LYS A 240 -16.36 10.23 -18.13
N VAL A 241 -16.10 9.79 -16.91
CA VAL A 241 -14.77 9.86 -16.29
C VAL A 241 -14.25 8.47 -15.90
N VAL A 242 -14.99 7.77 -15.04
CA VAL A 242 -14.49 6.53 -14.42
C VAL A 242 -14.36 5.39 -15.43
N LEU A 243 -15.44 5.06 -16.13
CA LEU A 243 -15.46 3.96 -17.10
C LEU A 243 -14.48 4.20 -18.25
N PRO A 244 -14.43 5.38 -18.91
CA PRO A 244 -13.41 5.66 -19.92
C PRO A 244 -11.98 5.50 -19.38
N GLY A 245 -11.70 5.97 -18.15
CA GLY A 245 -10.38 5.82 -17.54
C GLY A 245 -10.00 4.36 -17.26
N ILE A 246 -10.95 3.54 -16.81
CA ILE A 246 -10.71 2.10 -16.60
C ILE A 246 -10.44 1.41 -17.95
N LEU A 247 -11.27 1.69 -18.95
CA LEU A 247 -11.13 1.12 -20.30
C LEU A 247 -9.81 1.57 -20.96
N GLU A 248 -9.39 2.81 -20.76
CA GLU A 248 -8.09 3.30 -21.25
C GLU A 248 -6.94 2.47 -20.66
N GLN A 249 -6.95 2.20 -19.35
CA GLN A 249 -5.94 1.36 -18.73
C GLN A 249 -6.00 -0.10 -19.21
N ALA A 250 -7.20 -0.65 -19.42
CA ALA A 250 -7.38 -2.01 -19.94
C ALA A 250 -6.91 -2.15 -21.41
N ILE A 251 -7.17 -1.15 -22.26
CA ILE A 251 -6.77 -1.20 -23.67
C ILE A 251 -5.27 -0.91 -23.82
N SER A 252 -4.76 0.09 -23.09
CA SER A 252 -3.36 0.52 -23.21
C SER A 252 -2.36 -0.48 -22.66
N CYS A 253 -2.74 -1.34 -21.70
CA CYS A 253 -1.83 -2.30 -21.10
C CYS A 253 -1.35 -3.40 -22.06
N LYS A 254 -2.14 -3.72 -23.10
CA LYS A 254 -1.85 -4.76 -24.10
C LYS A 254 -1.46 -6.12 -23.48
N ASP A 255 -2.01 -6.44 -22.31
CA ASP A 255 -1.73 -7.66 -21.57
C ASP A 255 -3.03 -8.44 -21.35
N ALA A 256 -3.10 -9.67 -21.86
CA ALA A 256 -4.32 -10.47 -21.88
C ALA A 256 -4.84 -10.79 -20.46
N ILE A 257 -3.94 -11.10 -19.53
CA ILE A 257 -4.31 -11.41 -18.13
C ILE A 257 -4.95 -10.20 -17.45
N SER A 258 -4.35 -9.02 -17.63
CA SER A 258 -4.89 -7.77 -17.11
C SER A 258 -6.25 -7.44 -17.75
N GLN A 259 -6.36 -7.58 -19.06
CA GLN A 259 -7.60 -7.32 -19.79
C GLN A 259 -8.74 -8.24 -19.37
N GLU A 260 -8.49 -9.56 -19.30
CA GLU A 260 -9.48 -10.54 -18.87
C GLU A 260 -9.99 -10.22 -17.47
N TYR A 261 -9.09 -10.03 -16.51
CA TYR A 261 -9.49 -9.77 -15.12
C TYR A 261 -10.18 -8.42 -14.90
N LEU A 262 -9.76 -7.36 -15.58
CA LEU A 262 -10.35 -6.03 -15.40
C LEU A 262 -11.73 -5.86 -16.06
N MET A 263 -12.06 -6.75 -17.00
CA MET A 263 -13.33 -6.74 -17.73
C MET A 263 -14.38 -7.68 -17.13
N GLU A 264 -13.95 -8.66 -16.32
CA GLU A 264 -14.82 -9.49 -15.46
C GLU A 264 -15.45 -8.68 -14.31
#